data_AF-A0A0B5IIE5-F1
#
_entry.id   AF-A0A0B5IIE5-F1
#
_cell.length_a   1.000
_cell.length_b   1.000
_cell.length_c   1.000
_cell.angle_alpha   90.00
_cell.angle_beta   90.00
_cell.angle_gamma   90.00
#
_symmetry.space_group_name_H-M   'P 1'
#
loop_
_entity.id
_entity.type
_entity.pdbx_description
1 polymer ?
#
loop_
_entity_poly.entity_id
_entity_poly.type
_entity_poly.pdbx_seq_one_letter_code
_entity_poly.pdbx_strand_id
1 'polypeptide(L)'
;MTAHGVRAYWRLACIPIGILINAYGNNLTDGDDRTLGLVLFLVGGVLAISGMTPLKRFLEENPLRDGLFKIVVALSGMALFTLGTPIAVAVKVAKGTAQPIDFSPAAMSLMLIYLGLPFVMRWMEPKDFLLQRLAGRVRRAAISRTIANAAGILAIAAFLNARFSATYPAPLLSIALTLLVAMAVVTHKTSARTRKLCTQIHTDVQSLLRDLDTLNLARSPRRADDKQADKQMAARRSWDALKRDLSTTVDTGYRSIGLPFLADEVVAELDRNVLAGIDADYPGGAARARADLQAIQDACARHIDVLA
;
A
#
# COMPACT_ATOMS: atom_id res chain seq x y z
N MET A 1 3.85 14.53 -26.88
CA MET A 1 4.52 15.33 -25.83
C MET A 1 5.41 16.34 -26.53
N THR A 2 5.05 17.63 -26.49
CA THR A 2 5.82 18.69 -27.15
C THR A 2 7.09 19.00 -26.35
N ALA A 3 8.16 19.45 -27.01
CA ALA A 3 9.47 19.74 -26.41
C ALA A 3 9.43 20.76 -25.25
N HIS A 4 8.33 21.51 -25.09
CA HIS A 4 8.09 22.40 -23.95
C HIS A 4 7.72 21.67 -22.64
N GLY A 5 7.16 20.45 -22.70
CA GLY A 5 6.84 19.68 -21.50
C GLY A 5 8.09 19.13 -20.78
N VAL A 6 9.14 18.77 -21.52
CA VAL A 6 10.35 18.15 -20.94
C VAL A 6 11.17 19.16 -20.11
N ARG A 7 11.18 20.45 -20.49
CA ARG A 7 11.84 21.53 -19.73
C ARG A 7 11.12 21.92 -18.44
N ALA A 8 9.84 21.62 -18.29
CA ALA A 8 9.09 21.98 -17.08
C ALA A 8 9.37 21.03 -15.90
N TYR A 9 9.72 19.77 -16.19
CA TYR A 9 9.74 18.70 -15.18
C TYR A 9 11.12 18.26 -14.72
N TRP A 10 12.22 18.72 -15.33
CA TRP A 10 13.57 18.35 -14.85
C TRP A 10 13.83 18.80 -13.40
N ARG A 11 13.20 19.90 -12.96
CA ARG A 11 13.29 20.37 -11.56
C ARG A 11 12.65 19.43 -10.55
N LEU A 12 11.78 18.49 -10.98
CA LEU A 12 11.29 17.41 -10.11
C LEU A 12 12.40 16.44 -9.73
N ALA A 13 13.42 16.27 -10.57
CA ALA A 13 14.57 15.41 -10.25
C ALA A 13 15.41 15.97 -9.08
N CYS A 14 15.31 17.26 -8.77
CA CYS A 14 16.00 17.87 -7.62
C CYS A 14 15.55 17.28 -6.28
N ILE A 15 14.34 16.72 -6.20
CA ILE A 15 13.82 16.11 -4.97
C ILE A 15 14.52 14.78 -4.65
N PRO A 16 14.46 13.74 -5.50
CA PRO A 16 15.16 12.49 -5.21
C PRO A 16 16.68 12.68 -5.12
N ILE A 17 17.27 13.57 -5.92
CA ILE A 17 18.70 13.89 -5.84
C ILE A 17 19.02 14.57 -4.51
N GLY A 18 18.22 15.56 -4.09
CA GLY A 18 18.39 16.24 -2.82
C GLY A 18 18.26 15.29 -1.62
N ILE A 19 17.30 14.38 -1.65
CA ILE A 19 17.12 13.34 -0.63
C ILE A 19 18.34 12.42 -0.55
N LEU A 20 18.86 11.95 -1.68
CA LEU A 20 20.04 11.08 -1.73
C LEU A 20 21.29 11.78 -1.17
N ILE A 21 21.52 13.04 -1.58
CA ILE A 21 22.63 13.86 -1.08
C ILE A 21 22.49 14.11 0.42
N ASN A 22 21.27 14.41 0.89
CA ASN A 22 21.00 14.66 2.30
C ASN A 22 21.23 13.39 3.16
N ALA A 23 20.71 12.24 2.72
CA ALA A 23 20.92 10.96 3.39
C ALA A 23 22.40 10.55 3.42
N TYR A 24 23.14 10.81 2.33
CA TYR A 24 24.58 10.58 2.29
C TYR A 24 25.35 11.51 3.24
N GLY A 25 25.00 12.79 3.26
CA GLY A 25 25.57 13.77 4.19
C GLY A 25 25.34 13.39 5.66
N ASN A 26 24.15 12.89 5.99
CA ASN A 26 23.81 12.43 7.34
C ASN A 26 24.63 11.20 7.79
N ASN A 27 25.07 10.35 6.86
CA ASN A 27 25.96 9.23 7.18
C ASN A 27 27.42 9.68 7.41
N LEU A 28 27.80 10.85 6.90
CA LEU A 28 29.14 11.42 7.06
C LEU A 28 29.28 12.27 8.33
N THR A 29 28.17 12.74 8.92
CA THR A 29 28.21 13.57 10.13
C THR A 29 28.70 12.84 11.39
N ASP A 30 28.71 11.50 11.38
CA ASP A 30 29.21 10.66 12.47
C ASP A 30 30.69 10.26 12.33
N GLY A 31 31.38 10.67 11.25
CA GLY A 31 32.79 10.34 10.98
C GLY A 31 33.75 11.54 11.01
N ASP A 32 35.01 11.31 10.65
CA ASP A 32 36.05 12.35 10.56
C ASP A 32 35.69 13.48 9.57
N ASP A 33 34.83 13.18 8.59
CA ASP A 33 34.35 14.10 7.56
C ASP A 33 33.08 14.87 7.98
N ARG A 34 32.92 15.18 9.27
CA ARG A 34 31.72 15.81 9.82
C ARG A 34 31.32 17.11 9.11
N THR A 35 32.30 17.94 8.75
CA THR A 35 32.07 19.21 8.04
C THR A 35 31.52 18.97 6.63
N LEU A 36 32.07 17.99 5.90
CA LEU A 36 31.58 17.60 4.58
C LEU A 36 30.17 17.00 4.67
N GLY A 37 29.91 16.17 5.68
CA GLY A 37 28.59 15.61 5.95
C GLY A 37 27.54 16.68 6.20
N LEU A 38 27.85 17.69 7.02
CA LEU A 38 26.94 18.79 7.32
C LEU A 38 26.66 19.67 6.09
N VAL A 39 27.68 19.93 5.25
CA VAL A 39 27.51 20.64 3.98
C VAL A 39 26.61 19.86 3.03
N LEU A 40 26.85 18.56 2.84
CA LEU A 40 26.03 17.72 1.97
C LEU A 40 24.60 17.59 2.50
N PHE A 41 24.41 17.51 3.80
CA PHE A 41 23.09 17.53 4.42
C PHE A 41 22.32 18.82 4.07
N LEU A 42 22.92 19.99 4.28
CA LEU A 42 22.29 21.28 3.97
C LEU A 42 22.04 21.45 2.47
N VAL A 43 23.01 21.12 1.62
CA VAL A 43 22.88 21.20 0.16
C VAL A 43 21.77 20.28 -0.35
N GLY A 44 21.72 19.03 0.13
CA GLY A 44 20.66 18.10 -0.21
C GLY A 44 19.27 18.58 0.23
N GLY A 45 19.18 19.20 1.42
CA GLY A 45 17.95 19.82 1.92
C GLY A 45 17.47 20.98 1.05
N VAL A 46 18.36 21.90 0.69
CA VAL A 46 18.05 23.03 -0.20
C VAL A 46 17.63 22.54 -1.59
N LEU A 47 18.32 21.53 -2.14
CA LEU A 47 17.97 20.94 -3.44
C LEU A 47 16.56 20.33 -3.40
N ALA A 48 16.23 19.60 -2.33
CA ALA A 48 14.91 19.00 -2.15
C ALA A 48 13.82 20.08 -2.02
N ILE A 49 14.04 21.13 -1.21
CA ILE A 49 13.10 22.25 -1.05
C ILE A 49 12.90 22.99 -2.37
N SER A 50 13.96 23.20 -3.16
CA SER A 50 13.86 23.89 -4.45
C SER A 50 12.99 23.13 -5.47
N GLY A 51 12.91 21.81 -5.35
CA GLY A 51 12.03 20.97 -6.16
C GLY A 51 10.56 20.98 -5.71
N MET A 52 10.24 21.45 -4.49
CA MET A 52 8.88 21.43 -3.94
C MET A 52 7.92 22.38 -4.67
N THR A 53 8.39 23.56 -5.09
CA THR A 53 7.57 24.55 -5.81
C THR A 53 7.08 24.05 -7.18
N PRO A 54 7.94 23.53 -8.08
CA PRO A 54 7.47 22.93 -9.33
C PRO A 54 6.64 21.67 -9.12
N LEU A 55 6.91 20.91 -8.04
CA LEU A 55 6.05 19.78 -7.67
C LEU A 55 4.66 20.24 -7.27
N LYS A 56 4.53 21.28 -6.43
CA LYS A 56 3.22 21.84 -6.05
C LYS A 56 2.39 22.23 -7.29
N ARG A 57 3.00 22.89 -8.27
CA ARG A 57 2.31 23.23 -9.55
C ARG A 57 1.89 21.99 -10.34
N PHE A 58 2.76 21.00 -10.46
CA PHE A 58 2.43 19.74 -11.15
C PHE A 58 1.28 18.97 -10.49
N LEU A 59 1.10 19.15 -9.19
CA LEU A 59 0.03 18.54 -8.40
C LEU A 59 -1.29 19.29 -8.52
N GLU A 60 -1.23 20.63 -8.52
CA GLU A 60 -2.39 21.49 -8.74
C GLU A 60 -3.03 21.26 -10.12
N GLU A 61 -2.24 20.86 -11.13
CA GLU A 61 -2.75 20.50 -12.47
C GLU A 61 -3.64 19.25 -12.50
N ASN A 62 -3.57 18.39 -11.49
CA ASN A 62 -4.39 17.19 -11.48
C ASN A 62 -4.70 16.75 -10.03
N PRO A 63 -5.94 16.86 -9.55
CA PRO A 63 -6.30 16.49 -8.18
C PRO A 63 -6.03 15.00 -7.88
N LEU A 64 -5.89 14.18 -8.93
CA LEU A 64 -5.43 12.80 -8.81
C LEU A 64 -3.99 12.68 -8.29
N ARG A 65 -3.13 13.70 -8.46
CA ARG A 65 -1.71 13.65 -8.10
C ARG A 65 -1.42 14.12 -6.66
N ASP A 66 -2.22 15.01 -6.07
CA ASP A 66 -1.99 15.52 -4.69
C ASP A 66 -1.88 14.39 -3.64
N GLY A 67 -2.77 13.40 -3.74
CA GLY A 67 -2.71 12.20 -2.90
C GLY A 67 -1.43 11.37 -3.06
N LEU A 68 -0.90 11.26 -4.28
CA LEU A 68 0.34 10.54 -4.54
C LEU A 68 1.55 11.30 -3.96
N PHE A 69 1.52 12.63 -3.99
CA PHE A 69 2.59 13.45 -3.43
C PHE A 69 2.68 13.36 -1.93
N LYS A 70 1.56 13.42 -1.20
CA LYS A 70 1.54 13.20 0.25
C LYS A 70 2.23 11.88 0.60
N ILE A 71 1.91 10.83 -0.16
CA ILE A 71 2.56 9.52 -0.05
C ILE A 71 4.07 9.60 -0.30
N VAL A 72 4.49 10.22 -1.40
CA VAL A 72 5.93 10.34 -1.74
C VAL A 72 6.68 11.13 -0.68
N VAL A 73 6.15 12.28 -0.22
CA VAL A 73 6.82 13.14 0.77
C VAL A 73 7.00 12.43 2.09
N ALA A 74 5.98 11.77 2.63
CA ALA A 74 6.17 11.09 3.90
C ALA A 74 6.94 9.78 3.77
N LEU A 75 6.87 9.07 2.63
CA LEU A 75 7.80 7.96 2.37
C LEU A 75 9.25 8.45 2.29
N SER A 76 9.50 9.60 1.65
CA SER A 76 10.81 10.22 1.59
C SER A 76 11.29 10.70 2.96
N GLY A 77 10.42 11.33 3.75
CA GLY A 77 10.71 11.71 5.13
C GLY A 77 11.03 10.49 5.99
N MET A 78 10.16 9.48 5.98
CA MET A 78 10.39 8.23 6.70
C MET A 78 11.70 7.57 6.24
N ALA A 79 11.96 7.49 4.93
CA ALA A 79 13.22 6.98 4.39
C ALA A 79 14.46 7.74 4.90
N LEU A 80 14.41 9.07 4.93
CA LEU A 80 15.48 9.92 5.46
C LEU A 80 15.75 9.65 6.94
N PHE A 81 14.70 9.50 7.74
CA PHE A 81 14.83 9.27 9.19
C PHE A 81 15.15 7.83 9.56
N THR A 82 14.75 6.84 8.76
CA THR A 82 14.81 5.42 9.16
C THR A 82 15.68 4.52 8.25
N LEU A 83 15.94 4.88 7.00
CA LEU A 83 16.72 4.00 6.10
C LEU A 83 18.22 4.29 6.12
N GLY A 84 18.67 5.43 6.65
CA GLY A 84 20.10 5.76 6.74
C GLY A 84 20.91 4.72 7.53
N THR A 85 20.47 4.40 8.75
CA THR A 85 21.19 3.49 9.64
C THR A 85 21.24 2.04 9.12
N PRO A 86 20.16 1.40 8.63
CA PRO A 86 20.24 0.04 8.12
C PRO A 86 21.07 -0.07 6.84
N ILE A 87 21.03 0.95 5.96
CA ILE A 87 21.86 0.98 4.75
C ILE A 87 23.34 1.08 5.12
N ALA A 88 23.70 1.97 6.04
CA ALA A 88 25.09 2.10 6.51
C ALA A 88 25.60 0.78 7.09
N VAL A 89 24.80 0.10 7.93
CA VAL A 89 25.14 -1.22 8.47
C VAL A 89 25.29 -2.26 7.37
N ALA A 90 24.37 -2.32 6.39
CA ALA A 90 24.46 -3.25 5.28
C ALA A 90 25.76 -3.06 4.46
N VAL A 91 26.17 -1.81 4.23
CA VAL A 91 27.44 -1.49 3.57
C VAL A 91 28.63 -1.94 4.42
N LYS A 92 28.61 -1.71 5.75
CA LYS A 92 29.67 -2.19 6.65
C LYS A 92 29.76 -3.72 6.66
N VAL A 93 28.62 -4.42 6.66
CA VAL A 93 28.54 -5.89 6.59
C VAL A 93 29.14 -6.39 5.27
N ALA A 94 28.76 -5.80 4.13
CA ALA A 94 29.29 -6.17 2.83
C ALA A 94 30.81 -5.97 2.73
N LYS A 95 31.35 -4.97 3.45
CA LYS A 95 32.79 -4.70 3.56
C LYS A 95 33.50 -5.56 4.63
N GLY A 96 32.79 -6.35 5.42
CA GLY A 96 33.35 -7.11 6.54
C GLY A 96 33.83 -6.24 7.70
N THR A 97 33.35 -5.00 7.82
CA THR A 97 33.78 -4.00 8.82
C THR A 97 32.74 -3.71 9.90
N ALA A 98 31.58 -4.38 9.84
CA ALA A 98 30.50 -4.17 10.79
C ALA A 98 30.89 -4.66 12.20
N GLN A 99 30.68 -3.80 13.20
CA GLN A 99 30.87 -4.13 14.60
C GLN A 99 29.52 -4.38 15.29
N PRO A 100 29.48 -5.13 16.41
CA PRO A 100 28.24 -5.40 17.15
C PRO A 100 27.45 -4.13 17.50
N ILE A 101 28.15 -3.03 17.83
CA ILE A 101 27.54 -1.74 18.18
C ILE A 101 26.78 -1.10 17.02
N ASP A 102 27.17 -1.38 15.77
CA ASP A 102 26.53 -0.82 14.57
C ASP A 102 25.11 -1.38 14.38
N PHE A 103 24.85 -2.60 14.84
CA PHE A 103 23.56 -3.27 14.59
C PHE A 103 22.41 -2.77 15.48
N SER A 104 22.70 -2.21 16.65
CA SER A 104 21.67 -1.69 17.58
C SER A 104 20.82 -0.56 16.97
N PRO A 105 21.40 0.53 16.42
CA PRO A 105 20.62 1.60 15.79
C PRO A 105 19.88 1.13 14.54
N ALA A 106 20.44 0.18 13.77
CA ALA A 106 19.75 -0.42 12.64
C ALA A 106 18.54 -1.25 13.08
N ALA A 107 18.67 -2.05 14.15
CA ALA A 107 17.57 -2.83 14.70
C ALA A 107 16.42 -1.93 15.16
N MET A 108 16.73 -0.85 15.89
CA MET A 108 15.72 0.13 16.33
C MET A 108 15.01 0.77 15.14
N SER A 109 15.76 1.20 14.13
CA SER A 109 15.20 1.84 12.95
C SER A 109 14.32 0.91 12.11
N LEU A 110 14.76 -0.34 11.90
CA LEU A 110 13.98 -1.36 11.21
C LEU A 110 12.69 -1.72 11.98
N MET A 111 12.74 -1.72 13.31
CA MET A 111 11.56 -1.90 14.15
C MET A 111 10.56 -0.75 14.00
N LEU A 112 11.05 0.50 13.91
CA LEU A 112 10.21 1.67 13.63
C LEU A 112 9.56 1.58 12.24
N ILE A 113 10.26 1.07 11.22
CA ILE A 113 9.67 0.82 9.90
C ILE A 113 8.60 -0.27 9.99
N TYR A 114 8.88 -1.38 10.67
CA TYR A 114 7.93 -2.48 10.86
C TYR A 114 6.62 -2.01 11.49
N LEU A 115 6.72 -1.22 12.56
CA LEU A 115 5.55 -0.72 13.30
C LEU A 115 4.90 0.46 12.58
N GLY A 116 5.67 1.46 12.15
CA GLY A 116 5.15 2.74 11.68
C GLY A 116 4.68 2.76 10.23
N LEU A 117 5.32 2.01 9.32
CA LEU A 117 5.02 2.09 7.89
C LEU A 117 3.54 1.78 7.57
N PRO A 118 2.89 0.74 8.15
CA PRO A 118 1.47 0.49 7.92
C PRO A 118 0.57 1.66 8.36
N PHE A 119 0.85 2.30 9.50
CA PHE A 119 0.07 3.44 9.99
C PHE A 119 0.26 4.68 9.12
N VAL A 120 1.50 4.98 8.73
CA VAL A 120 1.81 6.10 7.84
C VAL A 120 1.10 5.94 6.50
N MET A 121 1.12 4.72 5.93
CA MET A 121 0.43 4.44 4.67
C MET A 121 -1.09 4.56 4.78
N ARG A 122 -1.68 4.16 5.92
CA ARG A 122 -3.10 4.34 6.20
C ARG A 122 -3.46 5.82 6.33
N TRP A 123 -2.64 6.61 7.03
CA TRP A 123 -2.91 8.03 7.26
C TRP A 123 -2.80 8.85 5.98
N MET A 124 -1.91 8.45 5.07
CA MET A 124 -1.70 9.11 3.78
C MET A 124 -2.64 8.64 2.68
N GLU A 125 -3.58 7.76 2.99
CA GLU A 125 -4.50 7.25 2.00
C GLU A 125 -5.37 8.39 1.44
N PRO A 126 -5.32 8.66 0.12
CA PRO A 126 -6.13 9.71 -0.46
C PRO A 126 -7.61 9.35 -0.33
N LYS A 127 -8.38 10.23 0.30
CA LYS A 127 -9.82 10.05 0.52
C LYS A 127 -10.66 10.30 -0.74
N ASP A 128 -10.06 10.92 -1.76
CA ASP A 128 -10.74 11.27 -3.00
C ASP A 128 -10.65 10.15 -4.05
N PHE A 129 -11.78 9.86 -4.71
CA PHE A 129 -11.90 8.88 -5.80
C PHE A 129 -11.46 7.45 -5.41
N LEU A 130 -11.99 6.95 -4.29
CA LEU A 130 -11.57 5.68 -3.67
C LEU A 130 -11.72 4.46 -4.59
N LEU A 131 -12.77 4.42 -5.41
CA LEU A 131 -13.00 3.32 -6.36
C LEU A 131 -12.04 3.36 -7.55
N GLN A 132 -11.82 4.53 -8.15
CA GLN A 132 -10.89 4.69 -9.29
C GLN A 132 -9.44 4.37 -8.89
N ARG A 133 -9.08 4.61 -7.62
CA ARG A 133 -7.73 4.32 -7.09
C ARG A 133 -7.60 2.96 -6.43
N LEU A 134 -8.66 2.14 -6.42
CA LEU A 134 -8.74 0.90 -5.65
C LEU A 134 -7.59 -0.06 -5.94
N ALA A 135 -7.31 -0.32 -7.23
CA ALA A 135 -6.19 -1.19 -7.62
C ALA A 135 -4.83 -0.65 -7.14
N GLY A 136 -4.63 0.66 -7.22
CA GLY A 136 -3.44 1.31 -6.69
C GLY A 136 -3.33 1.18 -5.17
N ARG A 137 -4.45 1.29 -4.46
CA ARG A 137 -4.50 1.11 -3.00
C ARG A 137 -4.16 -0.32 -2.59
N VAL A 138 -4.83 -1.31 -3.18
CA VAL A 138 -4.59 -2.74 -2.90
C VAL A 138 -3.11 -3.07 -3.10
N ARG A 139 -2.53 -2.63 -4.23
CA ARG A 139 -1.10 -2.81 -4.51
C ARG A 139 -0.21 -2.12 -3.46
N ARG A 140 -0.51 -0.87 -3.08
CA ARG A 140 0.29 -0.14 -2.07
C ARG A 140 0.21 -0.80 -0.70
N ALA A 141 -0.98 -1.24 -0.27
CA ALA A 141 -1.19 -1.93 1.00
C ALA A 141 -0.38 -3.24 1.07
N ALA A 142 -0.42 -4.04 0.01
CA ALA A 142 0.37 -5.26 -0.10
C ALA A 142 1.88 -4.97 -0.04
N ILE A 143 2.36 -4.00 -0.83
CA ILE A 143 3.78 -3.61 -0.85
C ILE A 143 4.23 -3.09 0.51
N SER A 144 3.47 -2.19 1.14
CA SER A 144 3.84 -1.62 2.44
C SER A 144 3.90 -2.68 3.52
N ARG A 145 2.98 -3.66 3.48
CA ARG A 145 2.99 -4.76 4.45
C ARG A 145 4.18 -5.69 4.24
N THR A 146 4.53 -5.98 2.99
CA THR A 146 5.74 -6.75 2.65
C THR A 146 7.00 -6.04 3.15
N ILE A 147 7.15 -4.75 2.87
CA ILE A 147 8.28 -3.94 3.33
C ILE A 147 8.34 -3.92 4.87
N ALA A 148 7.21 -3.69 5.53
CA ALA A 148 7.14 -3.68 6.99
C ALA A 148 7.59 -5.04 7.55
N ASN A 149 7.02 -6.15 7.08
CA ASN A 149 7.38 -7.49 7.55
C ASN A 149 8.86 -7.81 7.31
N ALA A 150 9.41 -7.45 6.14
CA ALA A 150 10.82 -7.61 5.86
C ALA A 150 11.68 -6.80 6.84
N ALA A 151 11.30 -5.55 7.13
CA ALA A 151 11.97 -4.72 8.11
C ALA A 151 11.92 -5.35 9.52
N GLY A 152 10.79 -5.91 9.95
CA GLY A 152 10.67 -6.59 11.25
C GLY A 152 11.59 -7.80 11.37
N ILE A 153 11.69 -8.62 10.33
CA ILE A 153 12.60 -9.78 10.27
C ILE A 153 14.07 -9.31 10.33
N LEU A 154 14.41 -8.28 9.56
CA LEU A 154 15.76 -7.70 9.57
C LEU A 154 16.08 -7.03 10.91
N ALA A 155 15.10 -6.45 11.60
CA ALA A 155 15.27 -5.88 12.93
C ALA A 155 15.67 -6.95 13.94
N ILE A 156 15.02 -8.12 13.90
CA ILE A 156 15.37 -9.29 14.72
C ILE A 156 16.79 -9.76 14.37
N ALA A 157 17.12 -9.88 13.09
CA ALA A 157 18.46 -10.28 12.65
C ALA A 157 19.54 -9.31 13.16
N ALA A 158 19.31 -8.00 13.02
CA ALA A 158 20.22 -6.96 13.51
C ALA A 158 20.35 -7.01 15.03
N PHE A 159 19.24 -7.15 15.76
CA PHE A 159 19.27 -7.27 17.22
C PHE A 159 20.10 -8.47 17.70
N LEU A 160 19.90 -9.64 17.08
CA LEU A 160 20.66 -10.85 17.41
C LEU A 160 22.15 -10.68 17.10
N ASN A 161 22.49 -10.04 15.98
CA ASN A 161 23.88 -9.72 15.64
C ASN A 161 24.49 -8.71 16.63
N ALA A 162 23.73 -7.71 17.08
CA ALA A 162 24.20 -6.76 18.09
C ALA A 162 24.58 -7.46 19.40
N ARG A 163 23.82 -8.50 19.78
CA ARG A 163 23.96 -9.14 21.10
C ARG A 163 24.89 -10.35 21.12
N PHE A 164 24.92 -11.14 20.05
CA PHE A 164 25.51 -12.49 20.09
C PHE A 164 26.64 -12.72 19.08
N SER A 165 26.97 -11.74 18.22
CA SER A 165 27.99 -11.91 17.17
C SER A 165 29.37 -12.29 17.70
N ALA A 166 29.75 -11.76 18.88
CA ALA A 166 31.02 -12.09 19.51
C ALA A 166 31.02 -13.47 20.20
N THR A 167 29.86 -13.98 20.63
CA THR A 167 29.77 -15.18 21.48
C THR A 167 29.36 -16.43 20.70
N TYR A 168 28.49 -16.30 19.69
CA TYR A 168 27.87 -17.42 18.99
C TYR A 168 27.77 -17.18 17.46
N PRO A 169 28.90 -17.12 16.73
CA PRO A 169 28.87 -16.80 15.30
C PRO A 169 28.20 -17.89 14.43
N ALA A 170 28.41 -19.16 14.74
CA ALA A 170 27.83 -20.27 13.95
C ALA A 170 26.30 -20.37 14.06
N PRO A 171 25.67 -20.29 15.26
CA PRO A 171 24.21 -20.23 15.37
C PRO A 171 23.59 -19.03 14.65
N LEU A 172 24.26 -17.88 14.62
CA LEU A 172 23.75 -16.68 13.93
C LEU A 172 23.61 -16.87 12.42
N LEU A 173 24.53 -17.60 11.77
CA LEU A 173 24.41 -17.92 10.35
C LEU A 173 23.16 -18.75 10.06
N SER A 174 22.90 -19.77 10.88
CA SER A 174 21.71 -20.62 10.77
C SER A 174 20.41 -19.83 10.99
N ILE A 175 20.40 -18.95 12.01
CA ILE A 175 19.25 -18.09 12.28
C ILE A 175 19.04 -17.10 11.12
N ALA A 176 20.09 -16.48 10.60
CA ALA A 176 20.00 -15.56 9.47
C ALA A 176 19.40 -16.24 8.22
N LEU A 177 19.85 -17.46 7.90
CA LEU A 177 19.28 -18.24 6.80
C LEU A 177 17.79 -18.53 7.02
N THR A 178 17.44 -18.92 8.25
CA THR A 178 16.04 -19.17 8.63
C THR A 178 15.17 -17.92 8.50
N LEU A 179 15.68 -16.76 8.89
CA LEU A 179 15.00 -15.47 8.76
C LEU A 179 14.81 -15.06 7.29
N LEU A 180 15.75 -15.36 6.40
CA LEU A 180 15.59 -15.14 4.95
C LEU A 180 14.47 -16.01 4.37
N VAL A 181 14.42 -17.29 4.74
CA VAL A 181 13.33 -18.19 4.33
C VAL A 181 11.98 -17.68 4.87
N ALA A 182 11.94 -17.28 6.14
CA ALA A 182 10.73 -16.69 6.74
C ALA A 182 10.26 -15.44 5.99
N MET A 183 11.18 -14.58 5.55
CA MET A 183 10.86 -13.39 4.75
C MET A 183 10.22 -13.74 3.41
N ALA A 184 10.78 -14.72 2.69
CA ALA A 184 10.22 -15.21 1.43
C ALA A 184 8.80 -15.78 1.63
N VAL A 185 8.60 -16.59 2.67
CA VAL A 185 7.30 -17.18 3.02
C VAL A 185 6.26 -16.11 3.35
N VAL A 186 6.62 -15.11 4.15
CA VAL A 186 5.69 -14.02 4.53
C VAL A 186 5.33 -13.16 3.32
N THR A 187 6.29 -12.88 2.43
CA THR A 187 6.07 -12.13 1.18
C THR A 187 5.15 -12.91 0.22
N HIS A 188 5.35 -14.21 0.10
CA HIS A 188 4.49 -15.07 -0.70
C HIS A 188 3.07 -15.13 -0.11
N LYS A 189 2.95 -15.30 1.21
CA LYS A 189 1.66 -15.39 1.92
C LYS A 189 0.83 -14.12 1.80
N THR A 190 1.46 -12.95 1.92
CA THR A 190 0.78 -11.64 1.75
C THR A 190 0.30 -11.44 0.31
N SER A 191 1.11 -11.83 -0.68
CA SER A 191 0.74 -11.78 -2.10
C SER A 191 -0.41 -12.73 -2.44
N ALA A 192 -0.32 -13.98 -1.98
CA ALA A 192 -1.36 -15.00 -2.18
C ALA A 192 -2.69 -14.58 -1.55
N ARG A 193 -2.66 -14.02 -0.33
CA ARG A 193 -3.85 -13.48 0.34
C ARG A 193 -4.53 -12.39 -0.51
N THR A 194 -3.74 -11.45 -1.01
CA THR A 194 -4.27 -10.35 -1.83
C THR A 194 -4.94 -10.88 -3.09
N ARG A 195 -4.31 -11.85 -3.76
CA ARG A 195 -4.89 -12.48 -4.95
C ARG A 195 -6.17 -13.23 -4.64
N LYS A 196 -6.18 -14.05 -3.59
CA LYS A 196 -7.36 -14.80 -3.14
C LYS A 196 -8.54 -13.87 -2.84
N LEU A 197 -8.29 -12.79 -2.09
CA LEU A 197 -9.33 -11.80 -1.77
C LEU A 197 -9.86 -11.11 -3.05
N CYS A 198 -8.97 -10.71 -3.97
CA CYS A 198 -9.38 -10.12 -5.25
C CYS A 198 -10.18 -11.10 -6.12
N THR A 199 -9.79 -12.38 -6.18
CA THR A 199 -10.55 -13.42 -6.89
C THR A 199 -11.94 -13.60 -6.29
N GLN A 200 -12.04 -13.66 -4.95
CA GLN A 200 -13.32 -13.82 -4.26
C GLN A 200 -14.24 -12.62 -4.51
N ILE A 201 -13.73 -11.39 -4.34
CA ILE A 201 -14.48 -10.16 -4.63
C ILE A 201 -14.89 -10.11 -6.10
N HIS A 202 -14.01 -10.48 -7.04
CA HIS A 202 -14.34 -10.49 -8.46
C HIS A 202 -15.50 -11.44 -8.77
N THR A 203 -15.48 -12.65 -8.21
CA THR A 203 -16.55 -13.65 -8.35
C THR A 203 -17.85 -13.16 -7.72
N ASP A 204 -17.80 -12.60 -6.51
CA ASP A 204 -18.97 -12.12 -5.77
C ASP A 204 -19.62 -10.92 -6.46
N VAL A 205 -18.82 -9.98 -6.97
CA VAL A 205 -19.30 -8.87 -7.81
C VAL A 205 -19.99 -9.41 -9.07
N GLN A 206 -19.38 -10.38 -9.75
CA GLN A 206 -19.95 -10.98 -10.96
C GLN A 206 -21.28 -11.70 -10.66
N SER A 207 -21.38 -12.40 -9.52
CA SER A 207 -22.61 -13.03 -9.06
C SER A 207 -23.70 -11.99 -8.79
N LEU A 208 -23.37 -10.93 -8.05
CA LEU A 208 -24.32 -9.86 -7.74
C LEU A 208 -24.81 -9.15 -9.01
N LEU A 209 -23.93 -8.85 -9.97
CA LEU A 209 -24.34 -8.24 -11.24
C LEU A 209 -25.33 -9.13 -12.00
N ARG A 210 -25.09 -10.44 -12.05
CA ARG A 210 -26.02 -11.41 -12.66
C ARG A 210 -27.36 -11.47 -11.93
N ASP A 211 -27.37 -11.43 -10.61
CA ASP A 211 -28.60 -11.43 -9.82
C ASP A 211 -29.41 -10.14 -10.03
N LEU A 212 -28.73 -8.99 -10.10
CA LEU A 212 -29.36 -7.70 -10.43
C LEU A 212 -29.93 -7.67 -11.84
N ASP A 213 -29.28 -8.31 -12.82
CA ASP A 213 -29.80 -8.45 -14.18
C ASP A 213 -31.01 -9.39 -14.24
N THR A 214 -30.94 -10.52 -13.54
CA THR A 214 -32.05 -11.48 -13.42
C THR A 214 -33.27 -10.86 -12.75
N LEU A 215 -33.06 -10.03 -11.72
CA LEU A 215 -34.11 -9.25 -11.06
C LEU A 215 -34.70 -8.19 -12.00
N ASN A 216 -33.87 -7.47 -12.76
CA ASN A 216 -34.35 -6.47 -13.70
C ASN A 216 -35.19 -7.09 -14.84
N LEU A 217 -34.81 -8.28 -15.32
CA LEU A 217 -35.58 -9.04 -16.30
C LEU A 217 -36.94 -9.50 -15.74
N ALA A 218 -37.01 -9.87 -14.46
CA ALA A 218 -38.25 -10.28 -13.79
C ALA A 218 -39.23 -9.13 -13.56
N ARG A 219 -38.71 -7.90 -13.43
CA ARG A 219 -39.52 -6.68 -13.29
C ARG A 219 -40.07 -6.16 -14.61
N SER A 220 -39.53 -6.62 -15.73
CA SER A 220 -39.95 -6.13 -17.03
C SER A 220 -41.41 -6.50 -17.27
N PRO A 221 -42.29 -5.54 -17.65
CA PRO A 221 -43.74 -5.76 -17.77
C PRO A 221 -44.13 -6.83 -18.81
N ARG A 222 -43.20 -7.25 -19.67
CA ARG A 222 -43.36 -8.36 -20.61
C ARG A 222 -43.24 -9.77 -20.00
N ARG A 223 -42.73 -9.88 -18.76
CA ARG A 223 -42.51 -11.14 -18.04
C ARG A 223 -42.68 -10.90 -16.54
N ALA A 224 -43.89 -10.52 -16.12
CA ALA A 224 -44.24 -10.54 -14.71
C ALA A 224 -44.05 -11.98 -14.20
N ASP A 225 -42.98 -12.20 -13.47
CA ASP A 225 -42.57 -13.50 -12.95
C ASP A 225 -42.95 -13.56 -11.47
N ASP A 226 -43.75 -14.56 -11.10
CA ASP A 226 -44.24 -14.78 -9.73
C ASP A 226 -43.08 -14.96 -8.72
N LYS A 227 -41.85 -15.17 -9.20
CA LYS A 227 -40.63 -15.34 -8.38
C LYS A 227 -39.83 -14.06 -8.14
N GLN A 228 -40.44 -12.88 -8.30
CA GLN A 228 -39.75 -11.60 -8.04
C GLN A 228 -39.16 -11.53 -6.61
N ALA A 229 -39.91 -11.97 -5.60
CA ALA A 229 -39.45 -11.98 -4.21
C ALA A 229 -38.21 -12.87 -4.02
N ASP A 230 -38.18 -14.05 -4.64
CA ASP A 230 -37.04 -14.96 -4.59
C ASP A 230 -35.78 -14.34 -5.22
N LYS A 231 -35.94 -13.64 -6.34
CA LYS A 231 -34.85 -12.94 -7.03
C LYS A 231 -34.32 -11.75 -6.22
N GLN A 232 -35.19 -11.01 -5.53
CA GLN A 232 -34.77 -9.96 -4.60
C GLN A 232 -33.97 -10.55 -3.44
N MET A 233 -34.43 -11.65 -2.85
CA MET A 233 -33.70 -12.33 -1.77
C MET A 233 -32.34 -12.87 -2.23
N ALA A 234 -32.25 -13.39 -3.46
CA ALA A 234 -30.98 -13.82 -4.04
C ALA A 234 -30.00 -12.65 -4.17
N ALA A 235 -30.43 -11.53 -4.75
CA ALA A 235 -29.60 -10.33 -4.88
C ALA A 235 -29.14 -9.78 -3.52
N ARG A 236 -30.00 -9.80 -2.50
CA ARG A 236 -29.63 -9.40 -1.12
C ARG A 236 -28.55 -10.31 -0.53
N ARG A 237 -28.70 -11.63 -0.68
CA ARG A 237 -27.70 -12.61 -0.20
C ARG A 237 -26.35 -12.43 -0.87
N SER A 238 -26.34 -12.20 -2.19
CA SER A 238 -25.11 -11.93 -2.94
C SER A 238 -24.47 -10.60 -2.52
N TRP A 239 -25.27 -9.58 -2.22
CA TRP A 239 -24.78 -8.32 -1.66
C TRP A 239 -24.17 -8.51 -0.25
N ASP A 240 -24.82 -9.27 0.64
CA ASP A 240 -24.31 -9.53 1.99
C ASP A 240 -23.00 -10.33 2.00
N ALA A 241 -22.82 -11.24 1.03
CA ALA A 241 -21.54 -11.90 0.79
C ALA A 241 -20.46 -10.90 0.38
N LEU A 242 -20.73 -10.13 -0.69
CA LEU A 242 -19.79 -9.14 -1.20
C LEU A 242 -19.44 -8.08 -0.15
N LYS A 243 -20.40 -7.57 0.63
CA LYS A 243 -20.20 -6.56 1.67
C LYS A 243 -19.20 -7.02 2.73
N ARG A 244 -19.23 -8.30 3.11
CA ARG A 244 -18.26 -8.88 4.06
C ARG A 244 -16.85 -8.89 3.48
N ASP A 245 -16.71 -9.24 2.20
CA ASP A 245 -15.41 -9.27 1.53
C ASP A 245 -14.84 -7.87 1.30
N LEU A 246 -15.69 -6.90 0.92
CA LEU A 246 -15.29 -5.49 0.79
C LEU A 246 -14.85 -4.86 2.12
N SER A 247 -15.36 -5.37 3.23
CA SER A 247 -14.97 -4.96 4.58
C SER A 247 -13.75 -5.74 5.12
N THR A 248 -13.31 -6.77 4.41
CA THR A 248 -12.18 -7.61 4.82
C THR A 248 -10.86 -6.90 4.54
N THR A 249 -9.88 -7.14 5.41
CA THR A 249 -8.55 -6.54 5.32
C THR A 249 -7.67 -7.22 4.27
N VAL A 250 -7.03 -6.39 3.43
CA VAL A 250 -6.20 -6.82 2.30
C VAL A 250 -4.92 -7.52 2.75
N ASP A 251 -4.28 -6.96 3.76
CA ASP A 251 -2.88 -7.22 4.10
C ASP A 251 -2.70 -8.12 5.33
N THR A 252 -3.65 -8.14 6.27
CA THR A 252 -3.59 -8.96 7.49
C THR A 252 -4.94 -9.60 7.82
N GLY A 253 -4.96 -10.67 8.62
CA GLY A 253 -6.21 -11.27 9.11
C GLY A 253 -6.85 -10.52 10.28
N TYR A 254 -6.19 -9.48 10.77
CA TYR A 254 -6.57 -8.76 11.97
C TYR A 254 -7.19 -7.42 11.60
N ARG A 255 -8.49 -7.28 11.85
CA ARG A 255 -9.27 -6.09 11.50
C ARG A 255 -8.73 -4.81 12.14
N SER A 256 -8.13 -4.90 13.33
CA SER A 256 -7.57 -3.75 14.07
C SER A 256 -6.29 -3.19 13.46
N ILE A 257 -5.56 -3.99 12.68
CA ILE A 257 -4.21 -3.65 12.18
C ILE A 257 -4.19 -3.54 10.65
N GLY A 258 -5.04 -4.30 9.96
CA GLY A 258 -5.07 -4.33 8.51
C GLY A 258 -5.77 -3.13 7.87
N LEU A 259 -5.45 -2.92 6.59
CA LEU A 259 -6.13 -1.99 5.72
C LEU A 259 -7.37 -2.67 5.12
N PRO A 260 -8.59 -2.15 5.37
CA PRO A 260 -9.80 -2.72 4.79
C PRO A 260 -9.79 -2.55 3.27
N PHE A 261 -10.43 -3.47 2.54
CA PHE A 261 -10.45 -3.44 1.08
C PHE A 261 -11.15 -2.18 0.55
N LEU A 262 -12.28 -1.79 1.15
CA LEU A 262 -12.93 -0.49 1.02
C LEU A 262 -13.03 0.22 2.39
N ALA A 263 -13.06 1.55 2.38
CA ALA A 263 -13.36 2.31 3.59
C ALA A 263 -14.83 2.12 3.98
N ASP A 264 -15.13 2.10 5.28
CA ASP A 264 -16.49 1.85 5.81
C ASP A 264 -17.53 2.83 5.22
N GLU A 265 -17.13 4.09 5.00
CA GLU A 265 -17.94 5.13 4.37
C GLU A 265 -18.36 4.77 2.93
N VAL A 266 -17.44 4.20 2.15
CA VAL A 266 -17.69 3.76 0.77
C VAL A 266 -18.56 2.52 0.76
N VAL A 267 -18.32 1.58 1.67
CA VAL A 267 -19.17 0.39 1.82
C VAL A 267 -20.60 0.81 2.17
N ALA A 268 -20.76 1.79 3.06
CA ALA A 268 -22.08 2.31 3.43
C ALA A 268 -22.78 3.05 2.27
N GLU A 269 -22.03 3.79 1.43
CA GLU A 269 -22.61 4.40 0.22
C GLU A 269 -23.03 3.34 -0.80
N LEU A 270 -22.19 2.33 -1.04
CA LEU A 270 -22.50 1.23 -1.95
C LEU A 270 -23.70 0.42 -1.45
N ASP A 271 -23.80 0.18 -0.15
CA ASP A 271 -24.94 -0.46 0.51
C ASP A 271 -26.26 0.24 0.20
N ARG A 272 -26.30 1.57 0.36
CA ARG A 272 -27.48 2.36 0.02
C ARG A 272 -27.83 2.26 -1.46
N ASN A 273 -26.85 2.39 -2.35
CA ASN A 273 -27.09 2.36 -3.79
C ASN A 273 -27.55 0.99 -4.29
N VAL A 274 -26.95 -0.09 -3.79
CA VAL A 274 -27.30 -1.48 -4.13
C VAL A 274 -28.69 -1.82 -3.61
N LEU A 275 -28.99 -1.53 -2.34
CA LEU A 275 -30.30 -1.80 -1.76
C LEU A 275 -31.40 -1.00 -2.46
N ALA A 276 -31.18 0.27 -2.78
CA ALA A 276 -32.12 1.07 -3.58
C ALA A 276 -32.39 0.46 -4.97
N GLY A 277 -31.38 -0.16 -5.60
CA GLY A 277 -31.55 -0.89 -6.85
C GLY A 277 -32.32 -2.22 -6.68
N ILE A 278 -32.07 -2.92 -5.58
CA ILE A 278 -32.77 -4.17 -5.22
C ILE A 278 -34.23 -3.91 -4.82
N ASP A 279 -34.57 -2.74 -4.29
CA ASP A 279 -35.93 -2.41 -3.86
C ASP A 279 -36.72 -1.62 -4.90
N ALA A 280 -36.06 -1.17 -5.96
CA ALA A 280 -36.62 -0.31 -7.01
C ALA A 280 -37.07 1.06 -6.49
N ASP A 281 -36.55 1.49 -5.34
CA ASP A 281 -36.84 2.80 -4.75
C ASP A 281 -36.32 3.95 -5.62
N TYR A 282 -35.24 3.71 -6.38
CA TYR A 282 -34.59 4.77 -7.17
C TYR A 282 -33.87 4.25 -8.44
N PRO A 283 -34.30 4.63 -9.67
CA PRO A 283 -33.69 4.18 -10.93
C PRO A 283 -32.22 4.56 -11.08
N GLY A 284 -31.81 5.73 -10.57
CA GLY A 284 -30.42 6.20 -10.66
C GLY A 284 -29.45 5.45 -9.73
N GLY A 285 -29.97 4.86 -8.65
CA GLY A 285 -29.17 4.12 -7.67
C GLY A 285 -28.64 2.81 -8.24
N ALA A 286 -29.47 2.11 -9.01
CA ALA A 286 -29.09 0.86 -9.66
C ALA A 286 -28.00 1.04 -10.72
N ALA A 287 -28.06 2.12 -11.51
CA ALA A 287 -27.05 2.42 -12.53
C ALA A 287 -25.70 2.79 -11.89
N ARG A 288 -25.73 3.62 -10.84
CA ARG A 288 -24.55 3.99 -10.06
C ARG A 288 -23.93 2.79 -9.35
N ALA A 289 -24.74 1.96 -8.69
CA ALA A 289 -24.30 0.73 -8.06
C ALA A 289 -23.61 -0.21 -9.07
N ARG A 290 -24.17 -0.39 -10.27
CA ARG A 290 -23.52 -1.19 -11.32
C ARG A 290 -22.17 -0.64 -11.75
N ALA A 291 -22.07 0.68 -11.97
CA ALA A 291 -20.82 1.32 -12.34
C ALA A 291 -19.74 1.16 -11.24
N ASP A 292 -20.12 1.32 -9.97
CA ASP A 292 -19.22 1.14 -8.84
C ASP A 292 -18.76 -0.32 -8.70
N LEU A 293 -19.69 -1.27 -8.86
CA LEU A 293 -19.39 -2.71 -8.86
C LEU A 293 -18.42 -3.09 -10.00
N GLN A 294 -18.64 -2.58 -11.21
CA GLN A 294 -17.73 -2.79 -12.34
C GLN A 294 -16.33 -2.20 -12.07
N ALA A 295 -16.25 -1.01 -11.49
CA ALA A 295 -14.97 -0.43 -11.10
C ALA A 295 -14.21 -1.29 -10.07
N ILE A 296 -14.94 -1.92 -9.13
CA ILE A 296 -14.37 -2.89 -8.18
C ILE A 296 -13.86 -4.13 -8.93
N GLN A 297 -14.68 -4.67 -9.83
CA GLN A 297 -14.33 -5.85 -10.64
C GLN A 297 -13.05 -5.63 -11.45
N ASP A 298 -12.95 -4.50 -12.14
CA ASP A 298 -11.80 -4.10 -12.96
C ASP A 298 -10.54 -3.89 -12.11
N ALA A 299 -10.69 -3.34 -10.91
CA ALA A 299 -9.58 -3.18 -9.99
C ALA A 299 -9.01 -4.52 -9.53
N CYS A 300 -9.87 -5.52 -9.33
CA CYS A 300 -9.48 -6.88 -8.96
C CYS A 300 -8.97 -7.73 -10.13
N ALA A 301 -9.36 -7.43 -11.37
CA ALA A 301 -9.00 -8.22 -12.55
C ALA A 301 -7.49 -8.43 -12.73
N ARG A 302 -6.67 -7.43 -12.36
CA ARG A 302 -5.19 -7.51 -12.43
C ARG A 302 -4.56 -8.38 -11.34
N HIS A 303 -5.35 -8.83 -10.38
CA HIS A 303 -4.91 -9.56 -9.19
C HIS A 303 -5.60 -10.91 -9.05
N ILE A 304 -6.27 -11.40 -10.09
CA ILE A 304 -6.89 -12.73 -10.10
C ILE A 304 -5.78 -13.78 -9.93
N ASP A 305 -6.00 -14.69 -8.99
CA ASP A 305 -5.18 -15.88 -8.85
C ASP A 305 -5.46 -16.84 -10.00
N VAL A 306 -4.50 -17.00 -10.91
CA VAL A 306 -4.59 -17.88 -12.09
C VAL A 306 -4.58 -19.36 -11.68
N LEU A 307 -4.16 -19.67 -10.45
CA LEU A 307 -4.07 -21.02 -9.90
C LEU A 307 -5.27 -21.40 -9.02
N ALA A 308 -6.24 -20.52 -8.85
CA ALA A 308 -7.43 -20.73 -8.02
C ALA A 308 -8.55 -21.47 -8.76
#